data_AF-A0A7Y3KLG6-F1
#
_entry.id   AF-A0A7Y3KLG6-F1
#
_cell.length_a   1.000
_cell.length_b   1.000
_cell.length_c   1.000
_cell.angle_alpha   90.00
_cell.angle_beta   90.00
_cell.angle_gamma   90.00
#
_symmetry.space_group_name_H-M   'P 1'
#
loop_
_entity.id
_entity.type
_entity.pdbx_description
1 polymer ?
#
loop_
_entity_poly.entity_id
_entity_poly.type
_entity_poly.pdbx_seq_one_letter_code
_entity_poly.pdbx_strand_id
1 'polypeptide(L)'
;MKQKASILSLAALLIIGSCDYIKVPVINTSSNSKIPTGPPTHVDSTLASDTAIKVLVEDYTGHRCQNCPSAAMQVDPLLTGANSKNIVLLQVNCTQTFGQGFPKNSFSGLPDTAYGLDYRITAGNNWNNTFINGDINGLPGTMVDRLYFSPATGAGGNNDLYLNGKNVSTPFDSLVATSPAASIHIGDSMWIPPLSTLAMNVTARLRNPKPANKYYLVVCLAEDSIFDWQDSSNVNRQYYLKRMTLRKVINNNGSGWGDTLAHTTAAQTKYYTFANDTLMFNNTMPISLPPKIPARFWNMAHMYIVAFIYQQTPSGMPYDYMVLQAQKLHL
;
A
#
# COMPACT_ATOMS: atom_id res chain seq x y z
N MET A 1 -63.27 30.56 6.93
CA MET A 1 -62.33 31.30 7.78
C MET A 1 -61.42 30.30 8.52
N LYS A 2 -60.12 30.36 8.20
CA LYS A 2 -58.93 29.92 8.95
C LYS A 2 -58.77 28.41 9.26
N GLN A 3 -58.16 27.71 8.30
CA GLN A 3 -57.20 26.62 8.54
C GLN A 3 -56.13 27.09 9.54
N LYS A 4 -55.80 26.24 10.52
CA LYS A 4 -54.57 26.36 11.32
C LYS A 4 -53.81 25.03 11.27
N ALA A 5 -52.57 25.15 10.83
CA ALA A 5 -51.57 24.10 10.74
C ALA A 5 -51.09 23.66 12.14
N SER A 6 -50.65 22.41 12.25
CA SER A 6 -49.48 22.07 13.05
C SER A 6 -48.81 20.85 12.46
N ILE A 7 -47.71 21.16 11.77
CA ILE A 7 -46.71 20.26 11.21
C ILE A 7 -45.88 19.75 12.39
N LEU A 8 -45.91 18.45 12.66
CA LEU A 8 -44.97 17.82 13.58
C LEU A 8 -43.82 17.24 12.74
N SER A 9 -42.77 18.05 12.62
CA SER A 9 -41.51 17.71 11.95
C SER A 9 -40.77 16.62 12.71
N LEU A 10 -40.76 15.39 12.18
CA LEU A 10 -39.83 14.35 12.62
C LEU A 10 -38.52 14.55 11.84
N ALA A 11 -37.61 15.31 12.44
CA ALA A 11 -36.25 15.48 11.94
C ALA A 11 -35.49 14.15 12.10
N ALA A 12 -35.38 13.38 11.02
CA ALA A 12 -34.46 12.25 10.95
C ALA A 12 -33.02 12.79 10.93
N LEU A 13 -32.27 12.50 11.99
CA LEU A 13 -30.84 12.75 12.11
C LEU A 13 -30.11 11.91 11.05
N LEU A 14 -29.78 12.52 9.91
CA LEU A 14 -28.81 12.00 8.95
C LEU A 14 -27.42 12.14 9.57
N ILE A 15 -26.93 11.06 10.17
CA ILE A 15 -25.51 10.90 10.47
C ILE A 15 -24.82 10.65 9.13
N ILE A 16 -24.42 11.73 8.47
CA ILE A 16 -23.44 11.69 7.39
C ILE A 16 -22.10 11.36 8.03
N GLY A 17 -21.67 10.11 7.87
CA GLY A 17 -20.28 9.72 8.08
C GLY A 17 -19.42 10.52 7.09
N SER A 18 -18.65 11.48 7.61
CA SER A 18 -17.61 12.13 6.82
C SER A 18 -16.45 11.15 6.65
N CYS A 19 -16.51 10.33 5.61
CA CYS A 19 -15.29 9.85 4.98
C CYS A 19 -14.58 11.09 4.43
N ASP A 20 -13.50 11.51 5.10
CA ASP A 20 -12.64 12.60 4.63
C ASP A 20 -12.01 12.17 3.30
N TYR A 21 -12.67 12.56 2.21
CA TYR A 21 -12.23 12.25 0.85
C TYR A 21 -11.44 13.43 0.31
N ILE A 22 -10.15 13.21 0.20
CA ILE A 22 -9.22 14.13 -0.43
C ILE A 22 -9.33 13.93 -1.95
N LYS A 23 -10.12 14.79 -2.60
CA LYS A 23 -10.08 14.96 -4.07
C LYS A 23 -8.73 15.55 -4.43
N VAL A 24 -7.91 14.77 -5.13
CA VAL A 24 -6.50 15.07 -5.50
C VAL A 24 -5.56 14.89 -4.31
N PRO A 25 -4.41 14.17 -4.41
CA PRO A 25 -3.43 14.01 -3.33
C PRO A 25 -2.70 15.32 -2.94
N VAL A 26 -3.34 16.46 -3.12
CA VAL A 26 -2.93 17.78 -2.65
C VAL A 26 -4.04 18.27 -1.71
N ILE A 27 -3.78 18.22 -0.40
CA ILE A 27 -4.79 18.59 0.61
C ILE A 27 -4.94 20.11 0.72
N ASN A 28 -6.19 20.56 0.90
CA ASN A 28 -6.54 21.86 1.47
C ASN A 28 -6.43 21.80 3.01
N THR A 29 -5.58 22.63 3.60
CA THR A 29 -5.07 22.56 4.99
C THR A 29 -6.10 22.65 6.14
N SER A 30 -7.40 22.59 5.87
CA SER A 30 -8.49 22.88 6.83
C SER A 30 -9.31 21.67 7.31
N SER A 31 -9.05 20.45 6.82
CA SER A 31 -9.80 19.24 7.22
C SER A 31 -8.84 18.08 7.50
N ASN A 32 -8.63 17.74 8.77
CA ASN A 32 -8.15 16.43 9.21
C ASN A 32 -8.58 16.22 10.66
N SER A 33 -9.73 15.57 10.82
CA SER A 33 -10.33 15.27 12.12
C SER A 33 -9.65 14.04 12.76
N LYS A 34 -8.93 14.30 13.86
CA LYS A 34 -8.50 13.38 14.94
C LYS A 34 -7.95 12.00 14.53
N ILE A 35 -6.64 11.91 14.54
CA ILE A 35 -5.80 10.71 14.40
C ILE A 35 -5.78 9.92 15.73
N PRO A 36 -5.73 8.58 15.72
CA PRO A 36 -5.58 7.78 16.94
C PRO A 36 -4.30 8.13 17.73
N THR A 37 -4.42 8.34 19.04
CA THR A 37 -3.34 8.84 19.92
C THR A 37 -2.82 7.83 20.95
N GLY A 38 -3.23 6.55 20.89
CA GLY A 38 -2.82 5.51 21.85
C GLY A 38 -1.95 4.41 21.22
N PRO A 39 -0.93 3.88 21.93
CA PRO A 39 -0.11 2.78 21.45
C PRO A 39 -0.98 1.51 21.29
N PRO A 40 -0.75 0.68 20.26
CA PRO A 40 -1.50 -0.58 20.13
C PRO A 40 -1.14 -1.53 21.26
N THR A 41 -2.15 -1.96 22.01
CA THR A 41 -1.99 -2.95 23.09
C THR A 41 -2.11 -4.39 22.60
N HIS A 42 -2.67 -4.59 21.41
CA HIS A 42 -2.71 -5.82 20.60
C HIS A 42 -3.68 -5.54 19.45
N VAL A 43 -3.30 -5.85 18.20
CA VAL A 43 -4.22 -5.77 17.06
C VAL A 43 -4.14 -7.09 16.32
N ASP A 44 -5.29 -7.59 15.89
CA ASP A 44 -5.42 -8.83 15.15
C ASP A 44 -6.30 -8.62 13.92
N SER A 45 -5.91 -9.23 12.81
CA SER A 45 -6.83 -9.41 11.69
C SER A 45 -7.85 -10.50 12.04
N THR A 46 -8.96 -10.63 11.33
CA THR A 46 -9.87 -11.75 11.60
C THR A 46 -9.48 -12.97 10.76
N LEU A 47 -9.12 -14.08 11.41
CA LEU A 47 -8.82 -15.37 10.74
C LEU A 47 -10.08 -16.00 10.13
N ALA A 48 -11.23 -15.76 10.77
CA ALA A 48 -12.35 -16.70 10.76
C ALA A 48 -13.33 -16.59 9.57
N SER A 49 -13.12 -15.68 8.61
CA SER A 49 -14.00 -15.59 7.43
C SER A 49 -13.29 -15.09 6.18
N ASP A 50 -12.10 -15.61 5.87
CA ASP A 50 -11.35 -15.24 4.65
C ASP A 50 -11.99 -15.82 3.37
N THR A 51 -13.31 -15.68 3.22
CA THR A 51 -14.06 -15.96 1.99
C THR A 51 -13.90 -14.83 0.98
N ALA A 52 -13.56 -13.63 1.43
CA ALA A 52 -13.36 -12.47 0.58
C ALA A 52 -11.91 -12.39 0.12
N ILE A 53 -11.69 -12.45 -1.19
CA ILE A 53 -10.41 -12.13 -1.82
C ILE A 53 -9.99 -10.71 -1.48
N LYS A 54 -8.71 -10.51 -1.18
CA LYS A 54 -8.09 -9.20 -1.14
C LYS A 54 -7.01 -9.12 -2.20
N VAL A 55 -7.14 -8.14 -3.06
CA VAL A 55 -6.31 -7.91 -4.24
C VAL A 55 -5.22 -6.92 -3.89
N LEU A 56 -3.98 -7.29 -4.11
CA LEU A 56 -2.83 -6.40 -4.00
C LEU A 56 -2.79 -5.48 -5.21
N VAL A 57 -2.69 -4.17 -4.96
CA VAL A 57 -2.40 -3.17 -5.97
C VAL A 57 -1.08 -2.51 -5.61
N GLU A 58 -0.04 -2.76 -6.41
CA GLU A 58 1.28 -2.16 -6.23
C GLU A 58 1.40 -0.95 -7.17
N ASP A 59 1.58 0.25 -6.60
CA ASP A 59 1.75 1.51 -7.32
C ASP A 59 3.22 1.97 -7.27
N TYR A 60 3.95 1.72 -8.35
CA TYR A 60 5.37 2.06 -8.51
C TYR A 60 5.53 3.53 -8.86
N THR A 61 6.27 4.25 -8.03
CA THR A 61 6.32 5.71 -8.05
C THR A 61 7.69 6.27 -7.68
N GLY A 62 7.83 7.58 -7.86
CA GLY A 62 9.00 8.36 -7.48
C GLY A 62 8.58 9.82 -7.27
N HIS A 63 9.16 10.49 -6.28
CA HIS A 63 8.75 11.86 -5.96
C HIS A 63 9.13 12.88 -7.03
N ARG A 64 10.04 12.56 -7.97
CA ARG A 64 10.34 13.38 -9.16
C ARG A 64 9.60 12.94 -10.43
N CYS A 65 8.79 11.90 -10.35
CA CYS A 65 8.00 11.44 -11.48
C CYS A 65 6.76 12.33 -11.66
N GLN A 66 6.82 13.26 -12.62
CA GLN A 66 5.75 14.23 -12.90
C GLN A 66 4.40 13.61 -13.25
N ASN A 67 4.38 12.37 -13.77
CA ASN A 67 3.17 11.66 -14.21
C ASN A 67 2.61 10.72 -13.12
N CYS A 68 3.38 10.45 -12.06
CA CYS A 68 2.99 9.52 -11.02
C CYS A 68 1.75 9.97 -10.22
N PRO A 69 1.56 11.28 -9.91
CA PRO A 69 0.30 11.75 -9.34
C PRO A 69 -0.93 11.40 -10.18
N SER A 70 -0.81 11.49 -11.51
CA SER A 70 -1.90 11.16 -12.43
C SER A 70 -2.24 9.67 -12.41
N ALA A 71 -1.23 8.79 -12.28
CA ALA A 71 -1.45 7.36 -12.16
C ALA A 71 -2.03 6.97 -10.79
N ALA A 72 -1.55 7.57 -9.70
CA ALA A 72 -2.09 7.34 -8.37
C ALA A 72 -3.60 7.67 -8.30
N MET A 73 -4.04 8.74 -8.97
CA MET A 73 -5.47 9.10 -9.06
C MET A 73 -6.34 8.05 -9.77
N GLN A 74 -5.75 7.17 -10.58
CA GLN A 74 -6.51 6.10 -11.23
C GLN A 74 -6.83 4.93 -10.29
N VAL A 75 -6.15 4.87 -9.13
CA VAL A 75 -6.43 3.90 -8.06
C VAL A 75 -7.51 4.42 -7.11
N ASP A 76 -7.74 5.74 -7.04
CA ASP A 76 -8.74 6.36 -6.16
C ASP A 76 -10.15 5.74 -6.28
N PRO A 77 -10.69 5.43 -7.49
CA PRO A 77 -11.99 4.77 -7.61
C PRO A 77 -12.07 3.42 -6.89
N LEU A 78 -10.96 2.69 -6.77
CA LEU A 78 -10.90 1.40 -6.07
C LEU A 78 -10.94 1.59 -4.55
N LEU A 79 -10.39 2.71 -4.06
CA LEU A 79 -10.38 3.06 -2.64
C LEU A 79 -11.75 3.55 -2.16
N THR A 80 -12.60 4.07 -3.05
CA THR A 80 -13.93 4.59 -2.71
C THR A 80 -15.09 3.75 -3.22
N GLY A 81 -14.82 2.77 -4.08
CA GLY A 81 -15.84 1.94 -4.73
C GLY A 81 -16.47 0.90 -3.80
N ALA A 82 -17.46 0.17 -4.33
CA ALA A 82 -18.17 -0.89 -3.60
C ALA A 82 -17.26 -2.02 -3.09
N ASN A 83 -16.14 -2.24 -3.79
CA ASN A 83 -15.14 -3.26 -3.49
C ASN A 83 -13.92 -2.71 -2.71
N SER A 84 -14.01 -1.50 -2.14
CA SER A 84 -12.91 -0.85 -1.41
C SER A 84 -12.38 -1.61 -0.19
N LYS A 85 -13.15 -2.55 0.36
CA LYS A 85 -12.68 -3.47 1.42
C LYS A 85 -11.74 -4.57 0.90
N ASN A 86 -11.73 -4.81 -0.41
CA ASN A 86 -10.96 -5.86 -1.07
C ASN A 86 -9.59 -5.37 -1.56
N ILE A 87 -9.30 -4.06 -1.54
CA ILE A 87 -8.00 -3.53 -1.99
C ILE A 87 -6.96 -3.49 -0.86
N VAL A 88 -5.79 -4.05 -1.15
CA VAL A 88 -4.55 -3.83 -0.41
C VAL A 88 -3.63 -3.00 -1.30
N LEU A 89 -3.65 -1.68 -1.11
CA LEU A 89 -2.75 -0.76 -1.83
C LEU A 89 -1.37 -0.77 -1.18
N LEU A 90 -0.33 -0.75 -2.01
CA LEU A 90 1.06 -0.56 -1.60
C LEU A 90 1.76 0.37 -2.59
N GLN A 91 2.17 1.55 -2.14
CA GLN A 91 2.96 2.47 -2.95
C GLN A 91 4.45 2.10 -2.84
N VAL A 92 5.09 1.83 -3.97
CA VAL A 92 6.47 1.35 -4.06
C VAL A 92 7.35 2.45 -4.65
N ASN A 93 8.08 3.17 -3.79
CA ASN A 93 9.09 4.12 -4.24
C ASN A 93 10.31 3.36 -4.78
N CYS A 94 10.68 3.63 -6.03
CA CYS A 94 11.76 2.95 -6.73
C CYS A 94 12.51 3.92 -7.66
N THR A 95 13.48 3.39 -8.43
CA THR A 95 14.33 4.09 -9.41
C THR A 95 15.36 5.03 -8.81
N GLN A 96 16.53 5.15 -9.46
CA GLN A 96 17.49 6.20 -9.09
C GLN A 96 17.01 7.56 -9.60
N THR A 97 16.44 7.59 -10.80
CA THR A 97 16.04 8.82 -11.48
C THR A 97 14.93 9.57 -10.74
N PHE A 98 13.90 8.87 -10.24
CA PHE A 98 12.70 9.54 -9.74
C PHE A 98 12.43 9.38 -8.24
N GLY A 99 12.95 8.33 -7.61
CA GLY A 99 12.66 8.03 -6.21
C GLY A 99 13.77 8.36 -5.21
N GLN A 100 15.00 8.63 -5.68
CA GLN A 100 16.16 8.88 -4.81
C GLN A 100 15.97 10.12 -3.94
N GLY A 101 16.41 10.08 -2.68
CA GLY A 101 16.52 11.31 -1.89
C GLY A 101 17.61 12.23 -2.46
N PHE A 102 17.35 13.53 -2.50
CA PHE A 102 18.28 14.52 -3.02
C PHE A 102 19.04 15.25 -1.90
N PRO A 103 20.33 15.57 -2.09
CA PRO A 103 21.08 16.40 -1.16
C PRO A 103 20.45 17.78 -0.94
N LYS A 104 20.86 18.46 0.13
CA LYS A 104 20.42 19.83 0.37
C LYS A 104 20.80 20.74 -0.80
N ASN A 105 19.95 21.73 -1.08
CA ASN A 105 20.17 22.71 -2.15
C ASN A 105 20.26 22.13 -3.57
N SER A 106 19.71 20.93 -3.80
CA SER A 106 19.67 20.32 -5.13
C SER A 106 18.79 21.07 -6.13
N PHE A 107 17.88 21.94 -5.66
CA PHE A 107 16.89 22.61 -6.51
C PHE A 107 16.82 24.11 -6.20
N SER A 108 17.19 24.92 -7.19
CA SER A 108 17.10 26.38 -7.10
C SER A 108 15.65 26.82 -6.91
N GLY A 109 15.43 27.77 -6.00
CA GLY A 109 14.11 28.33 -5.70
C GLY A 109 13.21 27.46 -4.82
N LEU A 110 13.68 26.31 -4.33
CA LEU A 110 12.98 25.48 -3.34
C LEU A 110 13.74 25.47 -2.01
N PRO A 111 13.08 25.18 -0.88
CA PRO A 111 13.77 24.99 0.41
C PRO A 111 14.85 23.89 0.32
N ASP A 112 15.92 24.02 1.10
CA ASP A 112 17.06 23.09 1.14
C ASP A 112 16.66 21.62 1.40
N THR A 113 15.47 21.35 1.95
CA THR A 113 14.97 20.00 2.25
C THR A 113 14.04 19.42 1.18
N ALA A 114 13.81 20.13 0.08
CA ALA A 114 12.93 19.67 -0.99
C ALA A 114 13.43 18.37 -1.61
N TYR A 115 12.54 17.36 -1.70
CA TYR A 115 12.86 16.03 -2.21
C TYR A 115 14.00 15.31 -1.46
N GLY A 116 14.24 15.67 -0.19
CA GLY A 116 15.38 15.18 0.58
C GLY A 116 15.24 13.75 1.12
N LEU A 117 14.03 13.21 1.22
CA LEU A 117 13.81 11.86 1.72
C LEU A 117 13.86 10.79 0.63
N ASP A 118 14.59 9.72 0.93
CA ASP A 118 14.61 8.51 0.14
C ASP A 118 13.66 7.48 0.75
N TYR A 119 12.56 7.21 0.06
CA TYR A 119 11.58 6.19 0.46
C TYR A 119 11.83 4.84 -0.21
N ARG A 120 12.88 4.73 -1.01
CA ARG A 120 13.18 3.48 -1.70
C ARG A 120 13.76 2.48 -0.72
N ILE A 121 13.48 1.21 -0.99
CA ILE A 121 14.13 0.10 -0.32
C ILE A 121 14.58 -0.93 -1.34
N THR A 122 15.52 -1.79 -0.94
CA THR A 122 16.05 -2.88 -1.79
C THR A 122 14.93 -3.71 -2.43
N ALA A 123 13.92 -4.11 -1.65
CA ALA A 123 12.77 -4.86 -2.16
C ALA A 123 12.00 -4.10 -3.26
N GLY A 124 11.72 -2.81 -3.07
CA GLY A 124 10.98 -1.99 -4.04
C GLY A 124 11.74 -1.85 -5.36
N ASN A 125 13.06 -1.66 -5.30
CA ASN A 125 13.90 -1.65 -6.50
C ASN A 125 13.95 -3.02 -7.18
N ASN A 126 14.04 -4.11 -6.41
CA ASN A 126 14.01 -5.47 -6.95
C ASN A 126 12.70 -5.75 -7.68
N TRP A 127 11.56 -5.43 -7.07
CA TRP A 127 10.25 -5.59 -7.69
C TRP A 127 10.08 -4.71 -8.93
N ASN A 128 10.54 -3.46 -8.89
CA ASN A 128 10.52 -2.57 -10.04
C ASN A 128 11.35 -3.15 -11.21
N ASN A 129 12.55 -3.67 -10.93
CA ASN A 129 13.39 -4.29 -11.95
C ASN A 129 12.75 -5.55 -12.55
N THR A 130 12.06 -6.36 -11.74
CA THR A 130 11.42 -7.59 -12.20
C THR A 130 10.12 -7.35 -12.96
N PHE A 131 9.25 -6.46 -12.46
CA PHE A 131 7.87 -6.35 -12.95
C PHE A 131 7.63 -5.12 -13.84
N ILE A 132 8.40 -4.05 -13.65
CA ILE A 132 8.22 -2.78 -14.36
C ILE A 132 9.36 -2.55 -15.37
N ASN A 133 10.45 -3.34 -15.29
CA ASN A 133 11.69 -3.20 -16.08
C ASN A 133 12.58 -2.02 -15.67
N GLY A 134 12.64 -1.72 -14.37
CA GLY A 134 13.67 -0.83 -13.84
C GLY A 134 13.54 0.63 -14.31
N ASP A 135 14.68 1.29 -14.47
CA ASP A 135 14.77 2.67 -15.00
C ASP A 135 14.51 2.74 -16.52
N ILE A 136 14.42 1.60 -17.22
CA ILE A 136 14.32 1.53 -18.69
C ILE A 136 12.92 1.92 -19.17
N ASN A 137 11.87 1.39 -18.55
CA ASN A 137 10.48 1.73 -18.91
C ASN A 137 10.00 3.03 -18.22
N GLY A 138 10.73 3.49 -17.19
CA GLY A 138 10.37 4.68 -16.42
C GLY A 138 9.19 4.45 -15.47
N LEU A 139 8.70 5.56 -14.90
CA LEU A 139 7.57 5.59 -13.99
C LEU A 139 6.47 6.52 -14.53
N PRO A 140 5.19 6.34 -14.13
CA PRO A 140 4.66 5.41 -13.10
C PRO A 140 4.62 3.95 -13.54
N GLY A 141 4.29 3.05 -12.61
CA GLY A 141 3.90 1.67 -12.93
C GLY A 141 2.85 1.15 -11.96
N THR A 142 2.00 0.23 -12.42
CA THR A 142 0.95 -0.32 -11.55
C THR A 142 0.73 -1.79 -11.86
N MET A 143 0.62 -2.60 -10.81
CA MET A 143 0.35 -4.04 -10.87
C MET A 143 -0.91 -4.37 -10.08
N VAL A 144 -1.67 -5.36 -10.54
CA VAL A 144 -2.83 -5.92 -9.82
C VAL A 144 -2.62 -7.42 -9.65
N ASP A 145 -2.42 -7.89 -8.41
CA ASP A 145 -2.01 -9.25 -8.03
C ASP A 145 -0.87 -9.85 -8.85
N ARG A 146 -0.03 -8.99 -9.44
CA ARG A 146 1.01 -9.37 -10.41
C ARG A 146 0.47 -10.28 -11.52
N LEU A 147 -0.79 -10.08 -11.90
CA LEU A 147 -1.39 -10.77 -13.04
C LEU A 147 -0.68 -10.34 -14.31
N TYR A 148 -0.23 -11.31 -15.09
CA TYR A 148 0.05 -11.09 -16.48
C TYR A 148 -1.27 -10.87 -17.21
N PHE A 149 -1.49 -9.67 -17.71
CA PHE A 149 -2.52 -9.41 -18.71
C PHE A 149 -1.92 -9.72 -20.10
N SER A 150 -2.71 -10.32 -20.98
CA SER A 150 -2.40 -10.35 -22.42
C SER A 150 -3.65 -9.80 -23.08
N PRO A 151 -3.61 -8.64 -23.76
CA PRO A 151 -4.74 -8.19 -24.55
C PRO A 151 -5.06 -9.26 -25.60
N ALA A 152 -6.35 -9.47 -25.87
CA ALA A 152 -6.84 -10.51 -26.79
C ALA A 152 -6.37 -10.37 -28.25
N THR A 153 -5.61 -9.33 -28.60
CA THR A 153 -5.28 -8.95 -29.98
C THR A 153 -3.86 -9.30 -30.43
N GLY A 154 -3.19 -10.29 -29.81
CA GLY A 154 -2.03 -10.96 -30.41
C GLY A 154 -0.85 -10.08 -30.83
N ALA A 155 -0.73 -8.86 -30.30
CA ALA A 155 0.43 -8.01 -30.53
C ALA A 155 1.57 -8.52 -29.64
N GLY A 156 2.47 -9.29 -30.24
CA GLY A 156 3.65 -9.83 -29.59
C GLY A 156 4.56 -8.74 -29.01
N GLY A 157 4.88 -8.90 -27.72
CA GLY A 157 5.88 -8.10 -27.02
C GLY A 157 5.66 -8.19 -25.50
N ASN A 158 6.16 -9.24 -24.86
CA ASN A 158 6.28 -9.41 -23.40
C ASN A 158 5.09 -8.93 -22.54
N ASN A 159 4.09 -9.81 -22.40
CA ASN A 159 3.45 -10.13 -21.12
C ASN A 159 3.14 -8.93 -20.19
N ASP A 160 1.99 -8.30 -20.47
CA ASP A 160 1.44 -7.04 -19.94
C ASP A 160 1.17 -7.11 -18.41
N LEU A 161 2.23 -6.95 -17.61
CA LEU A 161 2.16 -6.78 -16.15
C LEU A 161 1.80 -5.34 -15.75
N TYR A 162 2.04 -4.40 -16.65
CA TYR A 162 2.22 -2.99 -16.34
C TYR A 162 1.06 -2.15 -16.86
N LEU A 163 0.21 -1.69 -15.94
CA LEU A 163 -0.93 -0.86 -16.30
C LEU A 163 -0.60 0.62 -16.42
N ASN A 164 0.54 1.06 -15.89
CA ASN A 164 0.98 2.45 -16.02
C ASN A 164 -0.06 3.45 -15.44
N GLY A 165 -0.78 3.02 -14.40
CA GLY A 165 -1.98 3.66 -13.87
C GLY A 165 -3.26 3.50 -14.69
N LYS A 166 -3.24 2.97 -15.92
CA LYS A 166 -4.42 2.88 -16.79
C LYS A 166 -5.21 1.59 -16.58
N ASN A 167 -6.54 1.68 -16.56
CA ASN A 167 -7.45 0.53 -16.52
C ASN A 167 -7.24 -0.43 -15.32
N VAL A 168 -6.75 0.08 -14.17
CA VAL A 168 -6.52 -0.72 -12.95
C VAL A 168 -7.80 -1.40 -12.44
N SER A 169 -8.97 -0.77 -12.64
CA SER A 169 -10.26 -1.30 -12.21
C SER A 169 -10.65 -2.61 -12.87
N THR A 170 -10.36 -2.79 -14.16
CA THR A 170 -10.79 -3.99 -14.90
C THR A 170 -10.21 -5.30 -14.34
N PRO A 171 -8.88 -5.45 -14.18
CA PRO A 171 -8.31 -6.65 -13.56
C PRO A 171 -8.61 -6.72 -12.06
N PHE A 172 -8.78 -5.59 -11.37
CA PHE A 172 -9.17 -5.60 -9.96
C PHE A 172 -10.58 -6.20 -9.78
N ASP A 173 -11.58 -5.69 -10.51
CA ASP A 173 -12.97 -6.15 -10.40
C ASP A 173 -13.12 -7.61 -10.84
N SER A 174 -12.35 -8.06 -11.83
CA SER A 174 -12.35 -9.47 -12.26
C SER A 174 -11.83 -10.40 -11.17
N LEU A 175 -10.80 -9.98 -10.42
CA LEU A 175 -10.26 -10.74 -9.30
C LEU A 175 -11.18 -10.72 -8.09
N VAL A 176 -11.80 -9.58 -7.76
CA VAL A 176 -12.70 -9.46 -6.60
C VAL A 176 -13.89 -10.40 -6.70
N ALA A 177 -14.30 -10.77 -7.91
CA ALA A 177 -15.37 -11.74 -8.16
C ALA A 177 -14.93 -13.21 -7.93
N THR A 178 -13.66 -13.49 -7.65
CA THR A 178 -13.13 -14.85 -7.48
C THR A 178 -13.05 -15.29 -6.03
N SER A 179 -12.90 -16.61 -5.82
CA SER A 179 -12.60 -17.16 -4.49
C SER A 179 -11.09 -17.14 -4.22
N PRO A 180 -10.65 -16.75 -3.01
CA PRO A 180 -9.24 -16.68 -2.69
C PRO A 180 -8.56 -18.05 -2.73
N ALA A 181 -7.38 -18.13 -3.34
CA ALA A 181 -6.59 -19.36 -3.48
C ALA A 181 -5.73 -19.67 -2.25
N ALA A 182 -5.57 -18.70 -1.36
CA ALA A 182 -4.90 -18.80 -0.07
C ALA A 182 -5.63 -17.96 0.98
N SER A 183 -5.29 -18.10 2.25
CA SER A 183 -5.74 -17.21 3.33
C SER A 183 -4.56 -16.71 4.17
N ILE A 184 -4.68 -15.48 4.67
CA ILE A 184 -3.65 -14.84 5.49
C ILE A 184 -4.28 -14.22 6.73
N HIS A 185 -3.69 -14.52 7.87
CA HIS A 185 -4.01 -13.91 9.15
C HIS A 185 -2.75 -13.33 9.77
N ILE A 186 -2.81 -12.06 10.14
CA ILE A 186 -1.75 -11.33 10.83
C ILE A 186 -2.23 -11.16 12.27
N GLY A 187 -1.57 -11.82 13.21
CA GLY A 187 -1.92 -11.79 14.63
C GLY A 187 -0.80 -11.27 15.52
N ASP A 188 -1.17 -10.93 16.75
CA ASP A 188 -0.28 -10.50 17.83
C ASP A 188 0.70 -9.37 17.46
N SER A 189 0.26 -8.35 16.72
CA SER A 189 1.13 -7.21 16.42
C SER A 189 1.34 -6.36 17.68
N MET A 190 2.48 -6.56 18.36
CA MET A 190 2.81 -5.88 19.61
C MET A 190 3.93 -4.87 19.39
N TRP A 191 3.65 -3.60 19.72
CA TRP A 191 4.69 -2.61 19.94
C TRP A 191 5.26 -2.78 21.34
N ILE A 192 6.58 -2.82 21.46
CA ILE A 192 7.26 -3.01 22.74
C ILE A 192 8.07 -1.76 23.10
N PRO A 193 7.48 -0.74 23.75
CA PRO A 193 8.24 0.34 24.36
C PRO A 193 9.14 -0.20 25.49
N PRO A 194 10.37 0.34 25.68
CA PRO A 194 11.03 1.40 24.90
C PRO A 194 11.84 0.89 23.69
N LEU A 195 11.75 -0.40 23.34
CA LEU A 195 12.67 -1.09 22.44
C LEU A 195 12.50 -0.77 20.95
N SER A 196 11.64 0.19 20.61
CA SER A 196 11.17 0.48 19.25
C SER A 196 10.97 -0.76 18.36
N THR A 197 10.37 -1.81 18.93
CA THR A 197 10.26 -3.14 18.33
C THR A 197 8.80 -3.51 18.10
N LEU A 198 8.51 -4.00 16.90
CA LEU A 198 7.26 -4.66 16.52
C LEU A 198 7.49 -6.17 16.48
N ALA A 199 6.63 -6.94 17.16
CA ALA A 199 6.55 -8.39 17.00
C ALA A 199 5.19 -8.76 16.38
N MET A 200 5.13 -9.82 15.60
CA MET A 200 3.88 -10.34 15.02
C MET A 200 3.99 -11.83 14.68
N ASN A 201 2.85 -12.50 14.56
CA ASN A 201 2.74 -13.77 13.88
C ASN A 201 1.94 -13.60 12.58
N VAL A 202 2.27 -14.37 11.55
CA VAL A 202 1.50 -14.44 10.31
C VAL A 202 1.23 -15.90 9.99
N THR A 203 -0.05 -16.23 9.90
CA THR A 203 -0.55 -17.56 9.55
C THR A 203 -1.04 -17.56 8.11
N ALA A 204 -0.40 -18.39 7.29
CA ALA A 204 -0.73 -18.59 5.89
C ALA A 204 -1.36 -19.97 5.67
N ARG A 205 -2.34 -20.07 4.78
CA ARG A 205 -2.90 -21.37 4.35
C ARG A 205 -3.16 -21.37 2.85
N LEU A 206 -2.65 -22.37 2.15
CA LEU A 206 -2.93 -22.57 0.73
C LEU A 206 -4.18 -23.47 0.59
N ARG A 207 -5.08 -23.19 -0.36
CA ARG A 207 -6.29 -24.00 -0.54
C ARG A 207 -6.07 -25.20 -1.45
N ASN A 208 -5.50 -24.98 -2.63
CA ASN A 208 -5.26 -26.02 -3.65
C ASN A 208 -3.86 -25.89 -4.26
N PRO A 209 -2.80 -26.04 -3.45
CA PRO A 209 -1.46 -25.80 -3.95
C PRO A 209 -1.06 -26.88 -4.97
N LYS A 210 -0.26 -26.53 -5.99
CA LYS A 210 0.18 -27.43 -7.06
C LYS A 210 1.64 -27.87 -6.86
N PRO A 211 1.98 -29.17 -7.03
CA PRO A 211 3.33 -29.68 -6.72
C PRO A 211 4.46 -28.99 -7.49
N ALA A 212 4.19 -28.53 -8.72
CA ALA A 212 5.18 -27.85 -9.55
C ALA A 212 5.40 -26.38 -9.16
N ASN A 213 4.52 -25.80 -8.35
CA ASN A 213 4.58 -24.39 -7.97
C ASN A 213 5.35 -24.24 -6.66
N LYS A 214 6.09 -23.13 -6.56
CA LYS A 214 6.69 -22.68 -5.29
C LYS A 214 5.84 -21.56 -4.72
N TYR A 215 5.75 -21.49 -3.40
CA TYR A 215 4.90 -20.51 -2.71
C TYR A 215 5.73 -19.73 -1.71
N TYR A 216 5.46 -18.43 -1.62
CA TYR A 216 6.21 -17.53 -0.77
C TYR A 216 5.26 -16.59 -0.03
N LEU A 217 5.57 -16.32 1.24
CA LEU A 217 4.91 -15.31 2.06
C LEU A 217 5.82 -14.09 2.16
N VAL A 218 5.34 -12.93 1.74
CA VAL A 218 6.01 -11.64 1.97
C VAL A 218 5.30 -10.91 3.11
N VAL A 219 6.08 -10.34 4.02
CA VAL A 219 5.57 -9.48 5.10
C VAL A 219 6.32 -8.16 5.08
N CYS A 220 5.59 -7.05 5.00
CA CYS A 220 6.15 -5.72 4.89
C CYS A 220 5.44 -4.72 5.80
N LEU A 221 6.11 -3.58 6.00
CA LEU A 221 5.59 -2.40 6.65
C LEU A 221 5.34 -1.32 5.61
N ALA A 222 4.17 -0.72 5.68
CA ALA A 222 3.78 0.44 4.89
C ALA A 222 3.37 1.59 5.81
N GLU A 223 3.64 2.82 5.41
CA GLU A 223 3.19 4.01 6.12
C GLU A 223 2.22 4.79 5.24
N ASP A 224 1.03 5.03 5.77
CA ASP A 224 0.04 5.86 5.11
C ASP A 224 0.17 7.33 5.52
N SER A 225 -0.51 8.19 4.78
CA SER A 225 -0.68 9.60 5.15
C SER A 225 0.61 10.39 5.37
N ILE A 226 1.64 10.14 4.54
CA ILE A 226 2.89 10.92 4.58
C ILE A 226 2.70 12.17 3.72
N PHE A 227 2.98 13.33 4.30
CA PHE A 227 3.09 14.58 3.54
C PHE A 227 4.54 14.85 3.15
N ASP A 228 4.80 14.94 1.85
CA ASP A 228 6.11 15.31 1.35
C ASP A 228 6.06 15.90 -0.07
N TRP A 229 7.24 16.25 -0.58
CA TRP A 229 7.43 16.75 -1.93
C TRP A 229 7.05 15.70 -2.99
N GLN A 230 6.41 16.20 -4.06
CA GLN A 230 6.10 15.46 -5.27
C GLN A 230 6.09 16.40 -6.47
N ASP A 231 6.75 16.02 -7.55
CA ASP A 231 6.56 16.64 -8.85
C ASP A 231 5.23 16.15 -9.44
N SER A 232 4.38 17.09 -9.82
CA SER A 232 3.12 16.84 -10.52
C SER A 232 3.05 17.74 -11.74
N SER A 233 3.23 17.18 -12.94
CA SER A 233 3.21 17.93 -14.20
C SER A 233 4.17 19.13 -14.22
N ASN A 234 5.41 18.94 -13.73
CA ASN A 234 6.44 19.96 -13.55
C ASN A 234 6.12 21.03 -12.50
N VAL A 235 5.13 20.77 -11.64
CA VAL A 235 4.81 21.62 -10.50
C VAL A 235 5.28 20.93 -9.23
N ASN A 236 6.21 21.56 -8.52
CA ASN A 236 6.69 21.07 -7.23
C ASN A 236 5.60 21.24 -6.16
N ARG A 237 5.02 20.14 -5.70
CA ARG A 237 4.00 20.12 -4.65
C ARG A 237 4.64 19.73 -3.33
N GLN A 238 4.76 20.68 -2.40
CA GLN A 238 5.34 20.44 -1.08
C GLN A 238 4.47 19.54 -0.19
N TYR A 239 3.15 19.61 -0.35
CA TYR A 239 2.16 18.94 0.50
C TYR A 239 1.43 17.84 -0.28
N TYR A 240 2.19 16.93 -0.89
CA TYR A 240 1.61 15.78 -1.56
C TYR A 240 1.38 14.64 -0.56
N LEU A 241 0.17 14.09 -0.55
CA LEU A 241 -0.22 12.94 0.26
C LEU A 241 0.26 11.65 -0.41
N LYS A 242 1.29 11.03 0.16
CA LYS A 242 1.70 9.67 -0.19
C LYS A 242 0.90 8.67 0.63
N ARG A 243 0.40 7.61 -0.01
CA ARG A 243 -0.48 6.61 0.61
C ARG A 243 0.20 5.27 0.67
N MET A 244 0.05 4.53 1.77
CA MET A 244 0.58 3.17 1.94
C MET A 244 2.02 2.99 1.40
N THR A 245 2.91 3.94 1.67
CA THR A 245 4.30 3.94 1.18
C THR A 245 5.07 2.78 1.82
N LEU A 246 5.60 1.88 1.01
CA LEU A 246 6.44 0.76 1.45
C LEU A 246 7.67 1.27 2.19
N ARG A 247 7.83 0.87 3.46
CA ARG A 247 8.95 1.27 4.32
C ARG A 247 9.95 0.14 4.55
N LYS A 248 9.48 -1.10 4.60
CA LYS A 248 10.35 -2.26 4.85
C LYS A 248 9.69 -3.55 4.41
N VAL A 249 10.46 -4.49 3.86
CA VAL A 249 10.12 -5.92 3.86
C VAL A 249 10.83 -6.54 5.05
N ILE A 250 10.06 -7.18 5.95
CA ILE A 250 10.54 -7.66 7.25
C ILE A 250 11.29 -8.97 7.11
N ASN A 251 10.80 -9.86 6.23
CA ASN A 251 11.33 -11.20 6.08
C ASN A 251 12.33 -11.33 4.92
N ASN A 252 13.00 -12.49 4.87
CA ASN A 252 14.07 -12.80 3.92
C ASN A 252 15.09 -11.65 3.76
N ASN A 253 15.58 -11.15 4.90
CA ASN A 253 16.56 -10.05 5.01
C ASN A 253 16.19 -8.78 4.21
N GLY A 254 14.90 -8.53 3.95
CA GLY A 254 14.43 -7.38 3.20
C GLY A 254 14.71 -7.45 1.70
N SER A 255 15.01 -8.64 1.16
CA SER A 255 15.22 -8.86 -0.29
C SER A 255 13.97 -8.57 -1.13
N GLY A 256 12.78 -8.70 -0.55
CA GLY A 256 11.49 -8.53 -1.23
C GLY A 256 10.81 -9.84 -1.64
N TRP A 257 11.48 -10.99 -1.49
CA TRP A 257 10.96 -12.26 -2.03
C TRP A 257 10.32 -13.18 -0.99
N GLY A 258 10.35 -12.76 0.29
CA GLY A 258 9.62 -13.45 1.35
C GLY A 258 10.18 -14.83 1.70
N ASP A 259 9.49 -15.53 2.61
CA ASP A 259 9.88 -16.86 3.06
C ASP A 259 9.13 -17.93 2.29
N THR A 260 9.76 -19.09 2.10
CA THR A 260 9.10 -20.24 1.47
C THR A 260 7.93 -20.75 2.33
N LEU A 261 6.87 -21.18 1.66
CA LEU A 261 5.76 -21.94 2.24
C LEU A 261 5.82 -23.38 1.74
N ALA A 262 5.54 -24.33 2.63
CA ALA A 262 5.40 -25.73 2.28
C ALA A 262 4.17 -25.93 1.36
N HIS A 263 4.29 -26.91 0.46
CA HIS A 263 3.25 -27.34 -0.45
C HIS A 263 2.18 -28.17 0.30
N THR A 264 1.38 -27.50 1.14
CA THR A 264 0.38 -28.14 2.00
C THR A 264 -0.85 -27.25 2.19
N THR A 265 -1.99 -27.88 2.48
CA THR A 265 -3.24 -27.20 2.86
C THR A 265 -3.35 -26.94 4.37
N ALA A 266 -2.39 -27.43 5.15
CA ALA A 266 -2.26 -27.10 6.57
C ALA A 266 -1.88 -25.63 6.75
N ALA A 267 -2.35 -25.02 7.84
CA ALA A 267 -1.95 -23.67 8.22
C ALA A 267 -0.46 -23.66 8.62
N GLN A 268 0.24 -22.60 8.22
CA GLN A 268 1.66 -22.40 8.46
C GLN A 268 1.85 -21.04 9.13
N THR A 269 2.24 -21.05 10.41
CA THR A 269 2.48 -19.83 11.18
C THR A 269 3.97 -19.51 11.23
N LYS A 270 4.32 -18.28 10.90
CA LYS A 270 5.67 -17.72 11.02
C LYS A 270 5.66 -16.53 11.97
N TYR A 271 6.77 -16.32 12.67
CA TYR A 271 6.91 -15.25 13.66
C TYR A 271 7.96 -14.25 13.17
N TYR A 272 7.67 -12.96 13.35
CA TYR A 272 8.52 -11.88 12.87
C TYR A 272 8.73 -10.85 13.96
N THR A 273 9.94 -10.28 13.98
CA THR A 273 10.30 -9.14 14.80
C THR A 273 10.99 -8.09 13.93
N PHE A 274 10.67 -6.82 14.14
CA PHE A 274 11.29 -5.70 13.48
C PHE A 274 11.59 -4.61 14.50
N ALA A 275 12.86 -4.21 14.59
CA ALA A 275 13.30 -3.11 15.42
C ALA A 275 13.88 -2.00 14.52
N ASN A 276 13.47 -0.76 14.76
CA ASN A 276 13.97 0.41 14.05
C ASN A 276 13.80 1.65 14.92
N ASP A 277 14.87 2.39 15.15
CA ASP A 277 14.89 3.62 15.93
C ASP A 277 14.08 4.76 15.29
N THR A 278 13.84 4.70 13.97
CA THR A 278 12.97 5.64 13.26
C THR A 278 11.48 5.32 13.40
N LEU A 279 11.11 4.13 13.88
CA LEU A 279 9.73 3.77 14.19
C LEU A 279 9.35 4.37 15.55
N MET A 280 8.41 5.32 15.55
CA MET A 280 8.04 6.06 16.75
C MET A 280 6.54 6.16 16.91
N PHE A 281 6.07 5.92 18.14
CA PHE A 281 4.72 6.27 18.55
C PHE A 281 4.68 7.75 18.91
N ASN A 282 4.02 8.55 18.08
CA ASN A 282 4.02 9.99 18.24
C ASN A 282 2.77 10.45 19.01
N ASN A 283 2.78 10.28 20.34
CA ASN A 283 1.69 10.74 21.21
C ASN A 283 1.77 12.24 21.58
N THR A 284 2.87 12.92 21.25
CA THR A 284 3.17 14.27 21.78
C THR A 284 3.59 15.30 20.75
N MET A 285 3.83 14.98 19.48
CA MET A 285 3.95 16.07 18.51
C MET A 285 2.52 16.58 18.27
N PRO A 286 2.17 17.82 18.63
CA PRO A 286 1.08 18.45 17.92
C PRO A 286 1.41 18.27 16.45
N ILE A 287 0.50 17.72 15.65
CA ILE A 287 0.60 17.93 14.22
C ILE A 287 0.60 19.44 14.09
N SER A 288 1.79 20.02 13.94
CA SER A 288 1.89 21.41 13.56
C SER A 288 1.03 21.51 12.32
N LEU A 289 0.13 22.47 12.28
CA LEU A 289 -0.51 22.82 11.03
C LEU A 289 0.29 24.01 10.49
N PRO A 290 1.05 23.84 9.38
CA PRO A 290 1.20 22.63 8.55
C PRO A 290 2.20 21.60 9.12
N PRO A 291 2.08 20.30 8.76
CA PRO A 291 2.93 19.23 9.28
C PRO A 291 4.40 19.50 8.98
N LYS A 292 5.31 19.03 9.84
CA LYS A 292 6.75 19.17 9.60
C LYS A 292 7.15 18.31 8.40
N ILE A 293 7.42 18.95 7.26
CA ILE A 293 7.85 18.29 6.03
C ILE A 293 9.35 18.51 5.82
N PRO A 294 10.12 17.44 5.52
CA PRO A 294 9.70 16.04 5.45
C PRO A 294 9.60 15.35 6.83
N ALA A 295 8.67 14.39 6.96
CA ALA A 295 8.53 13.55 8.15
C ALA A 295 9.65 12.50 8.19
N ARG A 296 10.68 12.72 9.02
CA ARG A 296 11.85 11.82 9.13
C ARG A 296 11.58 10.55 9.93
N PHE A 297 10.58 10.58 10.80
CA PHE A 297 10.19 9.45 11.63
C PHE A 297 8.96 8.76 11.04
N TRP A 298 8.85 7.46 11.27
CA TRP A 298 7.74 6.65 10.80
C TRP A 298 6.65 6.78 11.85
N ASN A 299 5.51 7.36 11.49
CA ASN A 299 4.42 7.57 12.42
C ASN A 299 3.65 6.26 12.59
N MET A 300 3.86 5.58 13.72
CA MET A 300 3.17 4.33 14.04
C MET A 300 1.66 4.37 13.88
N ALA A 301 1.01 5.51 14.19
CA ALA A 301 -0.44 5.65 14.03
C ALA A 301 -0.91 5.55 12.56
N HIS A 302 -0.01 5.64 11.60
CA HIS A 302 -0.27 5.43 10.17
C HIS A 302 0.49 4.22 9.59
N MET A 303 1.06 3.37 10.44
CA MET A 303 1.76 2.18 9.97
C MET A 303 0.80 1.02 9.78
N TYR A 304 1.06 0.23 8.74
CA TYR A 304 0.35 -0.99 8.44
C TYR A 304 1.34 -2.14 8.27
N ILE A 305 0.98 -3.31 8.78
CA ILE A 305 1.55 -4.56 8.30
C ILE A 305 0.80 -4.93 7.05
N VAL A 306 1.52 -5.22 5.96
CA VAL A 306 0.97 -5.78 4.73
C VAL A 306 1.62 -7.15 4.53
N ALA A 307 0.81 -8.16 4.25
CA ALA A 307 1.28 -9.51 3.98
C ALA A 307 0.62 -10.04 2.71
N PHE A 308 1.37 -10.73 1.87
CA PHE A 308 0.81 -11.35 0.67
C PHE A 308 1.51 -12.67 0.35
N ILE A 309 0.76 -13.59 -0.24
CA ILE A 309 1.26 -14.87 -0.71
C ILE A 309 1.33 -14.81 -2.22
N TYR A 310 2.47 -15.17 -2.80
CA TYR A 310 2.58 -15.34 -4.24
C TYR A 310 3.07 -16.74 -4.60
N GLN A 311 2.79 -17.14 -5.83
CA GLN A 311 3.32 -18.38 -6.41
C GLN A 311 4.35 -18.08 -7.49
N GLN A 312 5.37 -18.92 -7.59
CA GLN A 312 6.17 -19.08 -8.80
C GLN A 312 5.75 -20.37 -9.47
N THR A 313 5.51 -20.28 -10.77
CA THR A 313 5.25 -21.43 -11.62
C THR A 313 6.55 -21.86 -12.30
N PRO A 314 6.61 -23.07 -12.91
CA PRO A 314 7.71 -23.39 -13.81
C PRO A 314 7.92 -22.29 -14.86
N SER A 315 9.19 -22.00 -15.18
CA SER A 315 9.59 -20.91 -16.08
C SER A 315 8.83 -20.96 -17.42
N GLY A 316 8.34 -19.81 -17.88
CA GLY A 316 7.62 -19.66 -19.16
C GLY A 316 6.09 -19.74 -19.06
N MET A 317 5.54 -19.88 -17.85
CA MET A 317 4.09 -19.90 -17.63
C MET A 317 3.51 -18.49 -17.41
N PRO A 318 2.23 -18.22 -17.78
CA PRO A 318 1.61 -16.90 -17.68
C PRO A 318 1.33 -16.38 -16.26
N TYR A 319 1.79 -17.04 -15.19
CA TYR A 319 1.45 -16.69 -13.80
C TYR A 319 2.66 -16.76 -12.86
N ASP A 320 3.86 -16.56 -13.40
CA ASP A 320 5.06 -16.51 -12.59
C ASP A 320 5.02 -15.26 -11.69
N TYR A 321 5.11 -15.44 -10.37
CA TYR A 321 4.93 -14.41 -9.32
C TYR A 321 3.50 -13.92 -9.03
N MET A 322 2.46 -14.58 -9.54
CA MET A 322 1.07 -14.18 -9.25
C MET A 322 0.77 -14.20 -7.74
N VAL A 323 0.18 -13.11 -7.24
CA VAL A 323 -0.31 -13.00 -5.86
C VAL A 323 -1.63 -13.74 -5.74
N LEU A 324 -1.76 -14.54 -4.68
CA LEU A 324 -2.90 -15.43 -4.44
C LEU A 324 -3.87 -14.90 -3.40
N GLN A 325 -3.36 -14.06 -2.50
CA GLN A 325 -4.07 -13.39 -1.44
C GLN A 325 -3.18 -12.31 -0.86
N ALA A 326 -3.78 -11.20 -0.45
CA ALA A 326 -3.15 -10.18 0.36
C ALA A 326 -3.91 -9.94 1.67
N GLN A 327 -3.25 -9.31 2.62
CA GLN A 327 -3.84 -8.87 3.87
C GLN A 327 -3.14 -7.60 4.34
N LYS A 328 -3.89 -6.73 5.01
CA LYS A 328 -3.30 -5.60 5.73
C LYS A 328 -3.90 -5.49 7.12
N LEU A 329 -3.08 -5.10 8.08
CA LEU A 329 -3.45 -4.82 9.46
C LEU A 329 -2.91 -3.44 9.82
N HIS A 330 -3.78 -2.58 10.33
CA HIS A 330 -3.37 -1.29 10.89
C HIS A 330 -2.70 -1.54 12.25
N LEU A 331 -1.56 -0.88 12.49
CA LEU A 331 -0.85 -0.91 13.77
C LEU A 331 -1.42 0.12 14.73
#